data_AF-A0A917EJF2-F1
#
_entry.id   AF-A0A917EJF2-F1
#
_cell.length_a   1.000
_cell.length_b   1.000
_cell.length_c   1.000
_cell.angle_alpha   90.00
_cell.angle_beta   90.00
_cell.angle_gamma   90.00
#
_symmetry.space_group_name_H-M   'P 1'
#
loop_
_entity.id
_entity.type
_entity.pdbx_description
1 polymer ?
#
loop_
_entity_poly.entity_id
_entity_poly.type
_entity_poly.pdbx_seq_one_letter_code
_entity_poly.pdbx_strand_id
1 'polypeptide(L)'
;MANMAQALSVVDRLSRLLRDEIAAITGGRLAEVTEIYPKKTALLAEVEEAFATPRALLTDHPQSAELRGKLVELRELIAQDHALLEKMTQATGAIIDELDRIRDRHSLSGTYGPDGEKRARSTVASQHFDQSL
;
A
#
# COMPACT_ATOMS: atom_id res chain seq x y z
N MET A 1 14.44 -28.60 -15.36
CA MET A 1 13.10 -29.11 -15.73
C MET A 1 12.17 -28.75 -14.58
N ALA A 2 11.28 -27.77 -14.75
CA ALA A 2 10.32 -27.42 -13.71
C ALA A 2 9.39 -28.61 -13.46
N ASN A 3 9.47 -29.18 -12.26
CA ASN A 3 8.64 -30.32 -11.84
C ASN A 3 7.32 -29.79 -11.27
N MET A 4 6.20 -30.48 -11.51
CA MET A 4 4.88 -30.13 -10.97
C MET A 4 4.91 -29.96 -9.44
N ALA A 5 5.68 -30.81 -8.76
CA ALA A 5 5.89 -30.71 -7.31
C ALA A 5 6.61 -29.41 -6.88
N GLN A 6 7.55 -28.92 -7.69
CA GLN A 6 8.25 -27.67 -7.45
C GLN A 6 7.30 -26.48 -7.62
N ALA A 7 6.48 -26.48 -8.68
CA ALA A 7 5.47 -25.45 -8.88
C ALA A 7 4.46 -25.38 -7.71
N LEU A 8 3.96 -26.52 -7.25
CA LEU A 8 3.08 -26.60 -6.08
C LEU A 8 3.76 -26.07 -4.80
N SER A 9 5.00 -26.49 -4.54
CA SER A 9 5.74 -26.06 -3.35
C SER A 9 6.00 -24.55 -3.34
N VAL A 10 6.31 -23.96 -4.50
CA VAL A 10 6.59 -22.53 -4.61
C VAL A 10 5.30 -21.73 -4.44
N VAL A 11 4.18 -22.17 -5.04
CA VAL A 11 2.86 -21.55 -4.83
C VAL A 11 2.45 -21.61 -3.36
N ASP A 12 2.63 -22.75 -2.68
CA ASP A 12 2.31 -22.87 -1.25
C ASP A 12 3.15 -21.96 -0.36
N ARG A 13 4.45 -21.83 -0.66
CA ARG A 13 5.33 -20.90 0.05
C ARG A 13 4.86 -19.47 -0.14
N LEU A 14 4.46 -19.09 -1.37
CA LEU A 14 4.00 -17.73 -1.66
C LEU A 14 2.66 -17.43 -0.99
N SER A 15 1.71 -18.37 -1.03
CA SER A 15 0.42 -18.22 -0.35
C SER A 15 0.59 -18.07 1.17
N ARG A 16 1.53 -18.79 1.79
CA ARG A 16 1.84 -18.60 3.23
C ARG A 16 2.41 -17.22 3.51
N LEU A 17 3.38 -16.79 2.71
CA LEU A 17 4.01 -15.48 2.86
C LEU A 17 2.99 -14.34 2.72
N LEU A 18 2.08 -14.43 1.75
CA LEU A 18 1.00 -13.44 1.59
C LEU A 18 0.02 -13.43 2.75
N ARG A 19 -0.31 -14.59 3.34
CA ARG A 19 -1.15 -14.64 4.54
C ARG A 19 -0.46 -13.98 5.74
N ASP A 20 0.85 -14.19 5.90
CA ASP A 20 1.64 -13.56 6.95
C ASP A 20 1.69 -12.03 6.75
N GLU A 21 1.85 -11.56 5.50
CA GLU A 21 1.80 -10.15 5.14
C GLU A 21 0.43 -9.53 5.44
N ILE A 22 -0.66 -10.17 5.02
CA ILE A 22 -2.04 -9.75 5.32
C ILE A 22 -2.28 -9.69 6.83
N ALA A 23 -1.79 -10.66 7.60
CA ALA A 23 -1.91 -10.69 9.05
C ALA A 23 -1.09 -9.59 9.73
N ALA A 24 0.10 -9.27 9.21
CA ALA A 24 0.92 -8.16 9.69
C ALA A 24 0.26 -6.81 9.39
N ILE A 25 -0.25 -6.61 8.16
CA ILE A 25 -0.98 -5.42 7.75
C ILE A 25 -2.23 -5.21 8.61
N THR A 26 -3.06 -6.25 8.75
CA THR A 26 -4.30 -6.18 9.55
C THR A 26 -3.99 -5.95 11.03
N GLY A 27 -2.85 -6.44 11.53
CA GLY A 27 -2.36 -6.20 12.88
C GLY A 27 -1.64 -4.87 13.08
N GLY A 28 -1.51 -4.03 12.05
CA GLY A 28 -0.80 -2.75 12.12
C GLY A 28 0.73 -2.87 12.26
N ARG A 29 1.31 -4.05 12.03
CA ARG A 29 2.74 -4.34 12.20
C ARG A 29 3.52 -4.08 10.92
N LEU A 30 3.58 -2.81 10.50
CA LEU A 30 4.21 -2.39 9.23
C LEU A 30 5.73 -2.65 9.17
N ALA A 31 6.40 -2.70 10.31
CA ALA A 31 7.80 -3.08 10.38
C ALA A 31 8.02 -4.51 9.86
N GLU A 32 7.15 -5.45 10.21
CA GLU A 32 7.21 -6.85 9.76
C GLU A 32 6.99 -6.96 8.25
N VAL A 33 6.08 -6.15 7.68
CA VAL A 33 5.83 -6.10 6.23
C VAL A 33 7.12 -5.71 5.46
N THR A 34 7.90 -4.78 6.01
CA THR A 34 9.17 -4.35 5.41
C THR A 34 10.21 -5.48 5.40
N GLU A 35 10.24 -6.33 6.43
CA GLU A 35 11.12 -7.50 6.50
C GLU A 35 10.67 -8.66 5.59
N ILE A 36 9.37 -8.74 5.30
CA ILE A 36 8.78 -9.73 4.39
C ILE A 36 9.07 -9.38 2.92
N TYR A 37 9.18 -8.10 2.57
CA TYR A 37 9.41 -7.63 1.21
C TYR A 37 10.57 -8.32 0.46
N PRO A 38 11.81 -8.40 0.97
CA PRO A 38 12.91 -9.09 0.26
C PRO A 38 12.64 -10.58 0.04
N LYS A 39 11.92 -11.23 0.98
CA LYS A 39 11.52 -12.64 0.86
C LYS A 39 10.47 -12.81 -0.23
N LYS A 40 9.52 -11.87 -0.36
CA LYS A 40 8.52 -11.82 -1.43
C LYS A 40 9.18 -11.71 -2.80
N THR A 41 10.14 -10.80 -2.96
CA THR A 41 10.87 -10.61 -4.23
C THR A 41 11.65 -11.85 -4.65
N ALA A 42 12.39 -12.47 -3.73
CA ALA A 42 13.13 -13.70 -4.02
C ALA A 42 12.19 -14.84 -4.45
N LEU A 43 11.06 -14.99 -3.75
CA LEU A 43 10.09 -16.04 -4.04
C LEU A 43 9.33 -15.81 -5.35
N LEU A 44 9.10 -14.56 -5.74
CA LEU A 44 8.54 -14.24 -7.06
C LEU A 44 9.48 -14.66 -8.20
N ALA A 45 10.79 -14.47 -8.04
CA ALA A 45 11.76 -14.96 -9.03
C ALA A 45 11.73 -16.50 -9.13
N GLU A 46 11.60 -17.21 -8.00
CA GLU A 46 11.42 -18.66 -7.98
C GLU A 46 10.12 -19.09 -8.69
N VAL A 47 9.02 -18.33 -8.54
CA VAL A 47 7.75 -18.56 -9.26
C VAL A 47 7.98 -18.38 -10.76
N GLU A 48 8.55 -17.26 -11.19
CA GLU A 48 8.79 -17.00 -12.61
C GLU A 48 9.62 -18.11 -13.26
N GLU A 49 10.66 -18.60 -12.58
CA GLU A 49 11.47 -19.72 -13.05
C GLU A 49 10.67 -21.04 -13.10
N ALA A 50 9.88 -21.35 -12.06
CA ALA A 50 9.07 -22.57 -12.00
C ALA A 50 7.97 -22.59 -13.07
N PHE A 51 7.45 -21.42 -13.47
CA PHE A 51 6.38 -21.29 -14.47
C PHE A 51 6.90 -20.90 -15.86
N ALA A 52 8.21 -20.71 -16.04
CA ALA A 52 8.83 -20.34 -17.31
C ALA A 52 8.53 -21.33 -18.45
N THR A 53 8.18 -22.59 -18.13
CA THR A 53 7.80 -23.61 -19.12
C THR A 53 6.38 -24.14 -18.87
N PRO A 54 5.32 -23.39 -19.25
CA PRO A 54 3.93 -23.74 -18.93
C PRO A 54 3.48 -25.09 -19.49
N ARG A 55 4.06 -25.50 -20.63
CA ARG A 55 3.67 -26.72 -21.35
C ARG A 55 3.89 -27.99 -20.52
N ALA A 56 4.93 -28.02 -19.68
CA ALA A 56 5.20 -29.14 -18.77
C ALA A 56 4.15 -29.25 -17.65
N LEU A 57 3.50 -28.13 -17.29
CA LEU A 57 2.46 -28.06 -16.26
C LEU A 57 1.05 -28.28 -16.82
N LEU A 58 0.88 -28.16 -18.14
CA LEU A 58 -0.38 -28.34 -18.86
C LEU A 58 -0.59 -29.77 -19.38
N THR A 59 0.40 -30.65 -19.23
CA THR A 59 0.23 -32.09 -19.51
C THR A 59 -0.74 -32.67 -18.49
N ASP A 60 -1.56 -33.66 -18.88
CA ASP A 60 -2.53 -34.32 -17.98
C ASP A 60 -1.80 -35.03 -16.83
N HIS A 61 -1.50 -34.25 -15.80
CA HIS A 61 -0.89 -34.69 -14.56
C HIS A 61 -2.00 -34.74 -13.50
N PRO A 62 -2.05 -35.79 -12.67
CA PRO A 62 -3.10 -35.93 -11.64
C PRO A 62 -3.16 -34.73 -10.68
N GLN A 63 -2.04 -34.03 -10.49
CA GLN A 63 -1.94 -32.85 -9.61
C GLN A 63 -2.28 -31.51 -10.29
N SER A 64 -2.59 -31.49 -11.60
CA SER A 64 -2.92 -30.25 -12.31
C SER A 64 -4.20 -29.60 -11.79
N ALA A 65 -5.17 -30.40 -11.31
CA ALA A 65 -6.39 -29.88 -10.67
C ALA A 65 -6.08 -29.16 -9.35
N GLU A 66 -5.20 -29.73 -8.52
CA GLU A 66 -4.75 -29.13 -7.26
C GLU A 66 -4.00 -27.82 -7.51
N LEU A 67 -3.07 -27.80 -8.47
CA LEU A 67 -2.34 -26.60 -8.83
C LEU A 67 -3.27 -25.46 -9.27
N ARG A 68 -4.29 -25.76 -10.09
CA ARG A 68 -5.29 -24.77 -10.49
C ARG A 68 -6.05 -24.21 -9.29
N GLY A 69 -6.45 -25.06 -8.34
CA GLY A 69 -7.09 -24.63 -7.10
C GLY A 69 -6.21 -23.68 -6.29
N LYS A 70 -4.93 -24.03 -6.09
CA LYS A 70 -3.98 -23.19 -5.36
C LYS A 70 -3.69 -21.86 -6.08
N LEU A 71 -3.68 -21.84 -7.41
CA LEU A 71 -3.52 -20.60 -8.19
C LEU A 71 -4.74 -19.67 -8.06
N VAL A 72 -5.95 -20.23 -7.97
CA VAL A 72 -7.16 -19.44 -7.71
C VAL A 72 -7.10 -18.83 -6.31
N GLU A 73 -6.73 -19.61 -5.30
CA GLU A 73 -6.55 -19.12 -3.93
C GLU A 73 -5.45 -18.04 -3.86
N LEU A 74 -4.32 -18.25 -4.52
CA LEU A 74 -3.24 -17.27 -4.59
C LEU A 74 -3.72 -15.94 -5.19
N ARG A 75 -4.52 -15.99 -6.25
CA ARG A 75 -5.11 -14.78 -6.86
C ARG A 75 -6.00 -14.03 -5.87
N GLU A 76 -6.79 -14.74 -5.07
CA GLU A 76 -7.66 -14.12 -4.05
C GLU A 76 -6.83 -13.45 -2.95
N LEU A 77 -5.76 -14.10 -2.48
CA LEU A 77 -4.83 -13.52 -1.51
C LEU A 77 -4.17 -12.25 -2.04
N ILE A 78 -3.72 -12.24 -3.31
CA ILE A 78 -3.14 -11.06 -3.94
C ILE A 78 -4.16 -9.91 -4.01
N ALA A 79 -5.42 -10.21 -4.37
CA ALA A 79 -6.47 -9.19 -4.44
C ALA A 79 -6.78 -8.60 -3.05
N GLN A 80 -6.78 -9.44 -2.02
CA GLN A 80 -6.97 -9.00 -0.63
C GLN A 80 -5.81 -8.12 -0.14
N ASP A 81 -4.57 -8.55 -0.37
CA ASP A 81 -3.35 -7.81 -0.03
C ASP A 81 -3.36 -6.42 -0.69
N HIS A 82 -3.63 -6.36 -2.00
CA HIS A 82 -3.75 -5.10 -2.74
C HIS A 82 -4.81 -4.16 -2.14
N ALA A 83 -6.01 -4.67 -1.83
CA ALA A 83 -7.07 -3.87 -1.25
C ALA A 83 -6.71 -3.31 0.14
N LEU A 84 -5.91 -4.05 0.92
CA LEU A 84 -5.42 -3.58 2.21
C LEU A 84 -4.35 -2.49 2.05
N LEU A 85 -3.40 -2.68 1.14
CA LEU A 85 -2.37 -1.69 0.82
C LEU A 85 -2.97 -0.39 0.30
N GLU A 86 -4.02 -0.47 -0.53
CA GLU A 86 -4.74 0.70 -1.03
C GLU A 86 -5.39 1.49 0.11
N LYS A 87 -6.09 0.80 1.02
CA LYS A 87 -6.69 1.43 2.22
C LYS A 87 -5.64 2.07 3.11
N MET A 88 -4.50 1.43 3.32
CA MET A 88 -3.39 1.99 4.09
C MET A 88 -2.81 3.24 3.44
N THR A 89 -2.65 3.22 2.12
CA THR A 89 -2.13 4.37 1.36
C THR A 89 -3.08 5.57 1.51
N GLN A 90 -4.39 5.33 1.40
CA GLN A 90 -5.42 6.36 1.62
C GLN A 90 -5.40 6.89 3.06
N ALA A 91 -5.31 6.02 4.07
CA ALA A 91 -5.25 6.41 5.47
C ALA A 91 -3.99 7.24 5.78
N THR A 92 -2.84 6.87 5.23
CA THR A 92 -1.58 7.59 5.40
C THR A 92 -1.64 8.98 4.75
N GLY A 93 -2.24 9.09 3.56
CA GLY A 93 -2.50 10.37 2.90
C GLY A 93 -3.37 11.31 3.74
N ALA A 94 -4.46 10.78 4.32
CA ALA A 94 -5.33 11.57 5.19
C ALA A 94 -4.60 12.06 6.47
N ILE A 95 -3.67 11.27 7.01
CA ILE A 95 -2.84 11.68 8.15
C ILE A 95 -1.89 12.81 7.76
N ILE A 96 -1.26 12.73 6.58
CA ILE A 96 -0.36 13.79 6.07
C ILE A 96 -1.15 15.09 5.87
N ASP A 97 -2.32 15.02 5.24
CA ASP A 97 -3.19 16.19 5.05
C ASP A 97 -3.60 16.82 6.39
N GLU A 98 -3.89 16.00 7.40
CA GLU A 98 -4.23 16.49 8.73
C GLU A 98 -3.01 17.09 9.45
N LEU A 99 -1.82 16.51 9.29
CA LEU A 99 -0.57 17.08 9.79
C LEU A 99 -0.27 18.44 9.15
N ASP A 100 -0.49 18.59 7.84
CA ASP A 100 -0.35 19.86 7.15
C ASP A 100 -1.38 20.88 7.64
N ARG A 101 -2.64 20.48 7.86
CA ARG A 101 -3.67 21.37 8.45
C ARG A 101 -3.37 21.77 9.89
N ILE A 102 -2.82 20.86 10.69
CA ILE A 102 -2.39 21.17 12.07
C ILE A 102 -1.21 22.14 12.01
N ARG A 103 -0.21 21.86 11.17
CA ARG A 103 0.92 22.76 10.95
C ARG A 103 0.44 24.14 10.53
N ASP A 104 -0.49 24.25 9.58
CA ASP A 104 -0.97 25.53 9.07
C ASP A 104 -1.82 26.28 10.11
N ARG A 105 -2.65 25.58 10.89
CA ARG A 105 -3.42 26.19 12.01
C ARG A 105 -2.52 26.70 13.13
N HIS A 106 -1.46 25.96 13.44
CA HIS A 106 -0.49 26.32 14.48
C HIS A 106 0.71 27.10 13.93
N SER A 107 0.74 27.35 12.62
CA SER A 107 1.77 28.16 11.99
C SER A 107 1.53 29.61 12.35
N LEU A 108 2.56 30.23 12.89
CA LEU A 108 2.57 31.65 13.20
C LEU A 108 2.57 32.51 11.92
N SER A 109 2.69 31.93 10.71
CA SER A 109 2.85 32.63 9.42
C SER A 109 1.70 33.56 9.03
N GLY A 110 0.51 33.37 9.61
CA GLY A 110 -0.65 34.25 9.41
C GLY A 110 -0.67 35.46 10.35
N THR A 111 -0.05 35.36 11.53
CA THR A 111 -0.13 36.37 12.61
C THR A 111 1.20 37.08 12.84
N TYR A 112 2.31 36.46 12.46
CA TYR A 112 3.67 36.95 12.64
C TYR A 112 4.47 36.85 11.33
N GLY A 113 5.36 37.81 11.10
CA GLY A 113 6.35 37.76 10.03
C GLY A 113 7.44 36.72 10.31
N PRO A 114 8.34 36.47 9.35
CA PRO A 114 9.46 35.54 9.49
C PRO A 114 10.38 35.87 10.70
N ASP A 115 10.40 37.12 11.16
CA ASP A 115 11.18 37.58 12.32
C ASP A 115 10.39 37.59 13.64
N GLY A 116 9.19 37.00 13.70
CA GLY A 116 8.36 36.98 14.92
C GLY A 116 7.64 38.31 15.23
N GLU A 117 7.72 39.28 14.33
CA GLU A 117 6.98 40.55 14.37
C GLU A 117 5.49 40.31 14.10
N LYS A 118 4.59 40.78 14.98
CA LYS A 118 3.12 40.63 14.77
C LYS A 118 2.71 41.40 13.51
N ARG A 119 2.20 40.72 12.48
CA ARG A 119 1.71 41.39 11.26
C ARG A 119 0.61 42.37 11.66
N ALA A 120 0.80 43.64 11.31
CA ALA A 120 -0.22 44.66 11.46
C ALA A 120 -1.46 44.20 10.68
N ARG A 121 -2.57 44.01 11.40
CA ARG A 121 -3.86 43.69 10.79
C ARG A 121 -4.27 44.93 10.00
N SER A 122 -3.95 44.97 8.71
CA SER A 122 -4.46 46.01 7.82
C SER A 122 -5.95 45.74 7.63
N THR A 123 -6.73 46.24 8.58
CA THR A 123 -8.14 46.50 8.36
C THR A 123 -8.17 47.59 7.31
N VAL A 124 -8.22 47.21 6.03
CA VAL A 124 -8.69 48.10 4.98
C VAL A 124 -10.12 48.41 5.38
N ALA A 125 -10.29 49.53 6.08
CA ALA A 125 -11.59 50.09 6.38
C ALA A 125 -12.23 50.37 5.02
N SER A 126 -13.20 49.55 4.63
CA SER A 126 -14.14 49.87 3.57
C SER A 126 -14.92 51.10 4.03
N GLN A 127 -14.36 52.29 3.77
CA GLN A 127 -15.08 53.55 3.84
C GLN A 127 -16.14 53.50 2.72
N HIS A 128 -17.31 52.97 3.06
CA HIS A 128 -18.50 53.22 2.28
C HIS A 128 -18.83 54.70 2.44
N PHE A 129 -18.52 55.50 1.41
CA PHE A 129 -19.07 56.83 1.27
C PHE A 129 -20.56 56.69 0.94
N ASP A 130 -21.40 57.09 1.88
CA ASP A 130 -22.82 57.31 1.65
C ASP A 130 -22.97 58.64 0.91
N GLN A 131 -23.22 58.58 -0.40
CA GLN A 131 -23.62 59.75 -1.18
C GLN A 131 -25.11 59.63 -1.48
N SER A 132 -25.89 60.24 -0.59
CA SER A 132 -27.23 60.71 -0.90
C SER A 132 -27.14 62.15 -1.43
N LEU A 133 -27.58 62.39 -2.67
CA LEU A 133 -28.21 63.63 -3.16
C LEU A 133 -28.79 63.41 -4.57
#